data_AF-A0A951FHA8-F1
#
_entry.id   AF-A0A951FHA8-F1
#
_cell.length_a   1.000
_cell.length_b   1.000
_cell.length_c   1.000
_cell.angle_alpha   90.00
_cell.angle_beta   90.00
_cell.angle_gamma   90.00
#
_symmetry.space_group_name_H-M   'P 1'
#
loop_
_entity.id
_entity.type
_entity.pdbx_description
1 polymer ?
#
loop_
_entity_poly.entity_id
_entity_poly.type
_entity_poly.pdbx_seq_one_letter_code
_entity_poly.pdbx_strand_id
1 'polypeptide(L)'
;ITTEQIEGDARRVSTTYQNLPHDVQPRDRILLSDGLIELLVTAVRDQDVVTQVVQGGSLREHQGINLPGTAVSTSAITDKDREDLEFGLAHDVDFVAMSFVRRAADVQQLKELIAAHGANTPVVAKIEKPQALDDLDAIMEATDVVMVARGDLGVEMPPEQVPLAQKTIISAAAAHNVMVITATQMLESMIHHPRPTRAEASDVANAIFDGTDAVMLSGETAVGEFAVEAVQMMHRIAVTTEESARYREQSDALHRTHHVGKIADSSQAISHAARTIARTLDVRAIVAFTQSGYTARLVSKDRPPVPIFALTPEQSVARRLSLYWGVKPFICPSIDRLDDLTSYMQNMLKEHECVQSGDRIVMTGGHPLPARGATNFIKIVDIP
;
A
#
# COMPACT_ATOMS: atom_id res chain seq x y z
N ILE A 1 11.55 32.99 7.18
CA ILE A 1 10.68 32.11 8.01
C ILE A 1 11.19 32.17 9.44
N THR A 2 10.32 32.24 10.43
CA THR A 2 10.72 32.38 11.85
C THR A 2 10.06 31.31 12.73
N THR A 3 10.71 30.94 13.83
CA THR A 3 10.10 30.07 14.85
C THR A 3 9.27 30.86 15.87
N GLU A 4 9.39 32.19 15.89
CA GLU A 4 8.54 33.07 16.69
C GLU A 4 7.08 33.03 16.22
N GLN A 5 6.14 32.92 17.16
CA GLN A 5 4.71 33.00 16.86
C GLN A 5 4.31 34.45 16.57
N ILE A 6 4.09 34.75 15.29
CA ILE A 6 3.70 36.07 14.79
C ILE A 6 2.59 35.94 13.75
N GLU A 7 1.82 37.02 13.56
CA GLU A 7 1.00 37.18 12.36
C GLU A 7 1.94 37.37 11.16
N GLY A 8 1.82 36.48 10.17
CA GLY A 8 2.73 36.45 9.04
C GLY A 8 2.38 37.49 7.97
N ASP A 9 3.40 38.03 7.32
CA ASP A 9 3.27 38.84 6.11
C ASP A 9 4.20 38.32 4.99
N ALA A 10 4.25 39.06 3.87
CA ALA A 10 5.08 38.69 2.72
C ALA A 10 6.61 38.71 3.01
N ARG A 11 7.06 39.26 4.14
CA ARG A 11 8.47 39.39 4.52
C ARG A 11 8.87 38.43 5.63
N ARG A 12 7.98 38.12 6.56
CA ARG A 12 8.25 37.24 7.70
C ARG A 12 7.00 36.45 8.06
N VAL A 13 7.11 35.13 8.12
CA VAL A 13 6.02 34.20 8.47
C VAL A 13 6.54 33.16 9.47
N SER A 14 5.68 32.76 10.40
CA SER A 14 5.97 31.77 11.44
C SER A 14 5.90 30.33 10.90
N THR A 15 6.58 29.41 11.59
CA THR A 15 6.45 27.96 11.37
C THR A 15 6.18 27.24 12.69
N THR A 16 5.42 26.15 12.64
CA THR A 16 5.27 25.23 13.76
C THR A 16 6.54 24.43 14.00
N TYR A 17 7.44 24.32 13.02
CA TYR A 17 8.67 23.55 13.14
C TYR A 17 9.79 24.33 13.84
N GLN A 18 9.83 24.23 15.16
CA GLN A 18 10.75 24.99 16.02
C GLN A 18 12.24 24.65 15.80
N ASN A 19 12.57 23.47 15.26
CA ASN A 19 13.94 23.09 14.93
C ASN A 19 14.39 23.55 13.53
N LEU A 20 13.55 24.27 12.78
CA LEU A 20 13.89 24.71 11.42
C LEU A 20 15.26 25.41 11.33
N PRO A 21 15.61 26.40 12.20
CA PRO A 21 16.91 27.07 12.14
C PRO A 21 18.11 26.14 12.40
N HIS A 22 17.90 25.02 13.09
CA HIS A 22 18.96 24.06 13.41
C HIS A 22 19.19 23.03 12.31
N ASP A 23 18.14 22.69 11.56
CA ASP A 23 18.21 21.65 10.54
C ASP A 23 18.64 22.18 9.17
N VAL A 24 18.34 23.45 8.86
CA VAL A 24 18.68 24.02 7.55
C VAL A 24 19.99 24.80 7.57
N GLN A 25 20.66 24.84 6.43
CA GLN A 25 21.90 25.58 6.21
C GLN A 25 21.80 26.42 4.92
N PRO A 26 22.68 27.43 4.72
CA PRO A 26 22.73 28.16 3.47
C PRO A 26 22.83 27.21 2.27
N ARG A 27 22.05 27.52 1.22
CA ARG A 27 21.85 26.75 -0.02
C ARG A 27 20.82 25.62 0.05
N ASP A 28 20.26 25.32 1.22
CA ASP A 28 19.12 24.40 1.30
C ASP A 28 17.87 25.02 0.66
N ARG A 29 16.99 24.14 0.16
CA ARG A 29 15.69 24.52 -0.41
C ARG A 29 14.62 24.35 0.64
N ILE A 30 13.72 25.32 0.70
CA ILE A 30 12.48 25.23 1.47
C ILE A 30 11.33 25.36 0.48
N LEU A 31 10.46 24.36 0.47
CA LEU A 31 9.25 24.37 -0.35
C LEU A 31 8.05 24.67 0.54
N LEU A 32 7.15 25.53 0.08
CA LEU A 32 5.90 25.84 0.76
C LEU A 32 4.72 25.48 -0.15
N SER A 33 3.58 25.13 0.46
CA SER A 33 2.35 24.82 -0.26
C SER A 33 2.56 23.71 -1.30
N ASP A 34 3.06 22.56 -0.86
CA ASP A 34 3.29 21.37 -1.69
C ASP A 34 4.21 21.64 -2.91
N GLY A 35 5.23 22.47 -2.72
CA GLY A 35 6.20 22.79 -3.79
C GLY A 35 5.79 23.93 -4.71
N LEU A 36 4.61 24.55 -4.53
CA LEU A 36 4.19 25.69 -5.37
C LEU A 36 5.07 26.93 -5.19
N ILE A 37 5.65 27.11 -4.00
CA ILE A 37 6.58 28.20 -3.68
C ILE A 37 7.92 27.58 -3.30
N GLU A 38 8.99 28.06 -3.94
CA GLU A 38 10.36 27.62 -3.66
C GLU A 38 11.18 28.78 -3.09
N LEU A 39 11.83 28.48 -1.97
CA LEU A 39 12.73 29.38 -1.27
C LEU A 39 14.13 28.75 -1.18
N LEU A 40 15.16 29.59 -1.32
CA LEU A 40 16.55 29.21 -1.11
C LEU A 40 17.05 29.83 0.20
N VAL A 41 17.56 29.02 1.12
CA VAL A 41 18.15 29.52 2.37
C VAL A 41 19.44 30.28 2.05
N THR A 42 19.51 31.53 2.53
CA THR A 42 20.69 32.40 2.36
C THR A 42 21.47 32.56 3.65
N ALA A 43 20.78 32.56 4.80
CA ALA A 43 21.39 32.60 6.12
C ALA A 43 20.42 32.09 7.19
N VAL A 44 20.96 31.61 8.30
CA VAL A 44 20.23 31.39 9.55
C VAL A 44 20.70 32.42 10.58
N ARG A 45 19.76 33.09 11.25
CA ARG A 45 20.00 34.14 12.25
C ARG A 45 19.10 33.89 13.45
N ASP A 46 19.65 33.30 14.50
CA ASP A 46 18.92 32.91 15.71
C ASP A 46 17.66 32.09 15.37
N GLN A 47 16.48 32.68 15.49
CA GLN A 47 15.17 32.06 15.21
C GLN A 47 14.68 32.28 13.77
N ASP A 48 15.38 33.08 12.98
CA ASP A 48 15.02 33.45 11.62
C ASP A 48 15.87 32.71 10.58
N VAL A 49 15.18 32.01 9.68
CA VAL A 49 15.77 31.51 8.44
C VAL A 49 15.51 32.53 7.34
N VAL A 50 16.59 33.18 6.88
CA VAL A 50 16.57 34.18 5.82
C VAL A 50 16.65 33.48 4.48
N THR A 51 15.65 33.72 3.63
CA THR A 51 15.49 33.04 2.35
C THR A 51 15.38 34.01 1.19
N GLN A 52 15.81 33.58 0.01
CA GLN A 52 15.48 34.21 -1.26
C GLN A 52 14.31 33.43 -1.90
N VAL A 53 13.29 34.13 -2.38
CA VAL A 53 12.22 33.52 -3.18
C VAL A 53 12.77 33.18 -4.55
N VAL A 54 12.82 31.89 -4.89
CA VAL A 54 13.21 31.38 -6.20
C VAL A 54 11.99 31.30 -7.10
N GLN A 55 10.90 30.74 -6.57
CA GLN A 55 9.60 30.69 -7.23
C GLN A 55 8.53 31.20 -6.26
N GLY A 56 7.82 32.26 -6.66
CA GLY A 56 6.79 32.89 -5.85
C GLY A 56 5.39 32.32 -6.10
N GLY A 57 4.46 32.63 -5.20
CA GLY A 57 3.07 32.20 -5.29
C GLY A 57 2.23 32.80 -4.16
N SER A 58 0.97 32.39 -4.08
CA SER A 58 0.08 32.76 -2.98
C SER A 58 0.25 31.75 -1.84
N LEU A 59 0.62 32.23 -0.66
CA LEU A 59 0.71 31.42 0.55
C LEU A 59 -0.55 31.64 1.38
N ARG A 60 -1.32 30.56 1.60
CA ARG A 60 -2.49 30.57 2.48
C ARG A 60 -2.08 30.25 3.92
N GLU A 61 -3.03 30.30 4.83
CA GLU A 61 -2.82 29.90 6.22
C GLU A 61 -2.52 28.40 6.32
N HIS A 62 -1.72 28.02 7.33
CA HIS A 62 -1.40 26.65 7.71
C HIS A 62 -0.88 25.74 6.57
N GLN A 63 -0.19 26.32 5.58
CA GLN A 63 0.40 25.55 4.48
C GLN A 63 1.62 24.75 4.95
N GLY A 64 1.79 23.57 4.33
CA GLY A 64 2.92 22.68 4.60
C GLY A 64 4.27 23.29 4.24
N ILE A 65 5.30 22.84 4.95
CA ILE A 65 6.71 23.13 4.68
C ILE A 65 7.45 21.82 4.41
N ASN A 66 8.18 21.76 3.32
CA ASN A 66 9.03 20.62 2.96
C ASN A 66 10.47 21.09 2.88
N LEU A 67 11.40 20.23 3.34
CA LEU A 67 12.84 20.50 3.42
C LEU A 67 13.60 19.43 2.64
N PRO A 68 13.52 19.43 1.28
CA PRO A 68 14.13 18.37 0.47
C PRO A 68 15.62 18.23 0.75
N GLY A 69 16.07 16.99 0.98
CA GLY A 69 17.47 16.68 1.28
C GLY A 69 17.94 17.08 2.67
N THR A 70 17.09 17.71 3.49
CA THR A 70 17.41 18.08 4.87
C THR A 70 17.02 16.96 5.83
N ALA A 71 17.89 16.64 6.78
CA ALA A 71 17.59 15.66 7.82
C ALA A 71 16.70 16.30 8.90
N VAL A 72 15.38 16.15 8.76
CA VAL A 72 14.41 16.74 9.70
C VAL A 72 14.49 16.03 11.06
N SER A 73 14.83 16.77 12.10
CA SER A 73 14.94 16.34 13.50
C SER A 73 13.58 16.21 14.22
N THR A 74 12.59 15.61 13.55
CA THR A 74 11.29 15.27 14.15
C THR A 74 11.21 13.79 14.53
N SER A 75 10.51 13.52 15.64
CA SER A 75 9.99 12.19 15.95
C SER A 75 9.14 11.70 14.78
N ALA A 76 9.24 10.40 14.47
CA ALA A 76 8.41 9.77 13.45
C ALA A 76 6.94 9.66 13.88
N ILE A 77 6.67 9.71 15.19
CA ILE A 77 5.34 9.67 15.80
C ILE A 77 5.20 10.89 16.71
N THR A 78 4.27 11.78 16.40
CA THR A 78 3.93 12.96 17.21
C THR A 78 2.95 12.60 18.32
N ASP A 79 2.73 13.51 19.28
CA ASP A 79 1.74 13.30 20.35
C ASP A 79 0.31 13.16 19.78
N LYS A 80 -0.01 13.95 18.74
CA LYS A 80 -1.26 13.82 18.00
C LYS A 80 -1.39 12.44 17.35
N ASP A 81 -0.32 11.93 16.72
CA ASP A 81 -0.36 10.60 16.10
C ASP A 81 -0.63 9.49 17.15
N ARG A 82 -0.19 9.68 18.40
CA ARG A 82 -0.49 8.74 19.50
C ARG A 82 -1.97 8.79 19.88
N GLU A 83 -2.55 9.98 19.97
CA GLU A 83 -3.99 10.17 20.23
C GLU A 83 -4.84 9.57 19.11
N ASP A 84 -4.49 9.84 17.85
CA ASP A 84 -5.19 9.32 16.68
C ASP A 84 -5.05 7.80 16.58
N LEU A 85 -3.88 7.25 16.95
CA LEU A 85 -3.68 5.81 17.03
C LEU A 85 -4.56 5.16 18.10
N GLU A 86 -4.57 5.69 19.32
CA GLU A 86 -5.42 5.18 20.40
C GLU A 86 -6.89 5.19 19.98
N PHE A 87 -7.36 6.28 19.37
CA PHE A 87 -8.70 6.40 18.82
C PHE A 87 -8.98 5.33 17.76
N GLY A 88 -8.08 5.14 16.79
CA GLY A 88 -8.24 4.14 15.73
C GLY A 88 -8.29 2.72 16.26
N LEU A 89 -7.39 2.37 17.19
CA LEU A 89 -7.35 1.05 17.81
C LEU A 89 -8.62 0.76 18.62
N ALA A 90 -9.18 1.77 19.32
CA ALA A 90 -10.45 1.62 20.03
C ALA A 90 -11.66 1.36 19.10
N HIS A 91 -11.51 1.61 17.79
CA HIS A 91 -12.53 1.35 16.76
C HIS A 91 -12.20 0.17 15.84
N ASP A 92 -11.25 -0.68 16.23
CA ASP A 92 -10.86 -1.89 15.49
C ASP A 92 -10.48 -1.62 14.02
N VAL A 93 -9.78 -0.50 13.75
CA VAL A 93 -9.31 -0.19 12.39
C VAL A 93 -8.45 -1.32 11.84
N ASP A 94 -8.65 -1.65 10.56
CA ASP A 94 -8.00 -2.81 9.94
C ASP A 94 -6.54 -2.57 9.56
N PHE A 95 -6.16 -1.31 9.37
CA PHE A 95 -4.81 -0.85 9.02
C PHE A 95 -4.50 0.50 9.68
N VAL A 96 -3.23 0.73 10.01
CA VAL A 96 -2.71 2.04 10.40
C VAL A 96 -1.65 2.47 9.40
N ALA A 97 -1.84 3.60 8.73
CA ALA A 97 -0.85 4.14 7.80
C ALA A 97 0.05 5.17 8.47
N MET A 98 1.36 4.96 8.38
CA MET A 98 2.37 5.85 8.94
C MET A 98 2.96 6.75 7.86
N SER A 99 2.79 8.06 8.02
CA SER A 99 3.36 9.07 7.12
C SER A 99 4.86 9.26 7.34
N PHE A 100 5.55 9.75 6.31
CA PHE A 100 6.96 10.15 6.34
C PHE A 100 7.91 9.08 6.91
N VAL A 101 7.65 7.80 6.65
CA VAL A 101 8.57 6.71 7.03
C VAL A 101 9.90 6.96 6.34
N ARG A 102 11.00 6.88 7.09
CA ARG A 102 12.37 7.06 6.57
C ARG A 102 13.23 5.82 6.71
N ARG A 103 12.90 4.96 7.68
CA ARG A 103 13.70 3.79 8.06
C ARG A 103 12.87 2.72 8.75
N ALA A 104 13.37 1.49 8.79
CA ALA A 104 12.69 0.37 9.43
C ALA A 104 12.32 0.61 10.91
N ALA A 105 13.18 1.32 11.64
CA ALA A 105 12.96 1.64 13.06
C ALA A 105 11.69 2.48 13.31
N ASP A 106 11.27 3.31 12.35
CA ASP A 106 10.06 4.12 12.48
C ASP A 106 8.82 3.20 12.49
N VAL A 107 8.79 2.20 11.61
CA VAL A 107 7.72 1.19 11.52
C VAL A 107 7.70 0.30 12.77
N GLN A 108 8.88 -0.13 13.24
CA GLN A 108 9.00 -0.94 14.46
C GLN A 108 8.47 -0.19 15.68
N GLN A 109 8.79 1.09 15.83
CA GLN A 109 8.29 1.92 16.92
C GLN A 109 6.76 2.00 16.93
N LEU A 110 6.12 2.13 15.76
CA LEU A 110 4.67 2.12 15.66
C LEU A 110 4.08 0.75 16.01
N LYS A 111 4.68 -0.35 15.54
CA LYS A 111 4.25 -1.71 15.89
C LYS A 111 4.34 -1.99 17.39
N GLU A 112 5.41 -1.54 18.05
CA GLU A 112 5.57 -1.62 19.51
C GLU A 112 4.46 -0.84 20.22
N LEU A 113 4.11 0.35 19.73
CA LEU A 113 3.04 1.16 20.30
C LEU A 113 1.65 0.49 20.13
N ILE A 114 1.38 -0.10 18.96
CA ILE A 114 0.17 -0.89 18.70
C ILE A 114 0.10 -2.09 19.67
N ALA A 115 1.22 -2.81 19.83
CA ALA A 115 1.30 -3.96 20.73
C ALA A 115 1.12 -3.56 22.21
N ALA A 116 1.61 -2.40 22.62
CA ALA A 116 1.42 -1.86 23.97
C ALA A 116 -0.06 -1.59 24.30
N HIS A 117 -0.89 -1.35 23.28
CA HIS A 117 -2.36 -1.24 23.41
C HIS A 117 -3.07 -2.61 23.32
N GLY A 118 -2.34 -3.72 23.25
CA GLY A 118 -2.90 -5.07 23.13
C GLY A 118 -3.45 -5.41 21.74
N ALA A 119 -3.13 -4.61 20.72
CA ALA A 119 -3.57 -4.81 19.35
C ALA A 119 -2.45 -5.39 18.47
N ASN A 120 -2.82 -5.87 17.28
CA ASN A 120 -1.89 -6.36 16.26
C ASN A 120 -2.19 -5.80 14.86
N THR A 121 -2.74 -4.59 14.82
CA THR A 121 -3.19 -3.94 13.58
C THR A 121 -2.02 -3.77 12.60
N PRO A 122 -2.15 -4.25 11.35
CA PRO A 122 -1.13 -4.10 10.32
C PRO A 122 -0.77 -2.64 10.03
N VAL A 123 0.52 -2.41 9.80
CA VAL A 123 1.07 -1.09 9.46
C VAL A 123 1.26 -0.95 7.95
N VAL A 124 0.83 0.19 7.41
CA VAL A 124 1.10 0.65 6.05
C VAL A 124 2.19 1.72 6.12
N ALA A 125 3.40 1.41 5.63
CA ALA A 125 4.48 2.40 5.55
C ALA A 125 4.29 3.31 4.32
N LYS A 126 4.10 4.62 4.51
CA LYS A 126 3.99 5.57 3.39
C LYS A 126 5.39 6.04 2.99
N ILE A 127 5.78 5.73 1.76
CA ILE A 127 7.07 6.10 1.18
C ILE A 127 6.93 7.46 0.51
N GLU A 128 7.36 8.47 1.24
CA GLU A 128 7.21 9.91 0.90
C GLU A 128 8.54 10.66 0.94
N LYS A 129 9.56 10.01 1.51
CA LYS A 129 10.87 10.59 1.77
C LYS A 129 11.93 9.84 0.95
N PRO A 130 12.81 10.53 0.21
CA PRO A 130 13.88 9.89 -0.56
C PRO A 130 14.75 8.95 0.28
N GLN A 131 14.97 9.27 1.56
CA GLN A 131 15.73 8.45 2.49
C GLN A 131 15.14 7.04 2.68
N ALA A 132 13.83 6.89 2.53
CA ALA A 132 13.17 5.60 2.60
C ALA A 132 13.49 4.69 1.40
N LEU A 133 13.91 5.27 0.26
CA LEU A 133 14.37 4.49 -0.89
C LEU A 133 15.75 3.87 -0.61
N ASP A 134 16.59 4.53 0.20
CA ASP A 134 17.91 4.02 0.59
C ASP A 134 17.81 2.87 1.60
N ASP A 135 16.76 2.85 2.45
CA ASP A 135 16.49 1.82 3.48
C ASP A 135 15.33 0.88 3.09
N LEU A 136 14.99 0.81 1.80
CA LEU A 136 13.75 0.21 1.33
C LEU A 136 13.60 -1.26 1.72
N ASP A 137 14.66 -2.07 1.60
CA ASP A 137 14.61 -3.49 1.94
C ASP A 137 14.31 -3.70 3.44
N ALA A 138 14.97 -2.94 4.33
CA ALA A 138 14.74 -3.05 5.76
C ALA A 138 13.33 -2.58 6.15
N ILE A 139 12.80 -1.55 5.47
CA ILE A 139 11.41 -1.10 5.65
C ILE A 139 10.44 -2.21 5.21
N MET A 140 10.70 -2.89 4.09
CA MET A 140 9.87 -3.99 3.61
C MET A 140 9.84 -5.16 4.60
N GLU A 141 10.98 -5.52 5.20
CA GLU A 141 11.04 -6.55 6.24
C GLU A 141 10.25 -6.19 7.50
N ALA A 142 10.19 -4.89 7.84
CA ALA A 142 9.49 -4.41 9.03
C ALA A 142 7.99 -4.15 8.82
N THR A 143 7.52 -3.92 7.59
CA THR A 143 6.15 -3.47 7.31
C THR A 143 5.20 -4.60 6.90
N ASP A 144 3.89 -4.38 7.05
CA ASP A 144 2.87 -5.34 6.59
C ASP A 144 2.36 -5.00 5.19
N VAL A 145 2.29 -3.70 4.91
CA VAL A 145 1.89 -3.08 3.63
C VAL A 145 2.78 -1.86 3.39
N VAL A 146 2.98 -1.49 2.13
CA VAL A 146 3.66 -0.26 1.74
C VAL A 146 2.77 0.59 0.84
N MET A 147 2.87 1.91 0.92
CA MET A 147 2.16 2.85 0.07
C MET A 147 3.15 3.74 -0.68
N VAL A 148 3.03 3.78 -2.00
CA VAL A 148 3.71 4.76 -2.85
C VAL A 148 2.89 6.05 -2.81
N ALA A 149 3.27 6.99 -1.95
CA ALA A 149 2.56 8.25 -1.74
C ALA A 149 3.18 9.36 -2.61
N ARG A 150 2.72 9.42 -3.87
CA ARG A 150 3.38 10.14 -4.96
C ARG A 150 3.32 11.66 -4.84
N GLY A 151 2.24 12.19 -4.23
CA GLY A 151 2.07 13.62 -3.97
C GLY A 151 3.21 14.14 -3.10
N ASP A 152 3.31 13.65 -1.86
CA ASP A 152 4.39 14.04 -0.94
C ASP A 152 5.77 13.68 -1.47
N LEU A 153 5.93 12.49 -2.07
CA LEU A 153 7.20 12.06 -2.64
C LEU A 153 7.66 13.00 -3.76
N GLY A 154 6.75 13.48 -4.62
CA GLY A 154 7.03 14.41 -5.71
C GLY A 154 7.30 15.85 -5.26
N VAL A 155 7.00 16.19 -4.01
CA VAL A 155 7.48 17.44 -3.39
C VAL A 155 8.92 17.28 -2.92
N GLU A 156 9.27 16.10 -2.40
CA GLU A 156 10.59 15.82 -1.81
C GLU A 156 11.64 15.39 -2.85
N MET A 157 11.22 14.97 -4.05
CA MET A 157 12.09 14.57 -5.15
C MET A 157 11.65 15.16 -6.50
N PRO A 158 12.54 15.27 -7.50
CA PRO A 158 12.15 15.75 -8.82
C PRO A 158 11.03 14.89 -9.44
N PRO A 159 9.99 15.49 -10.03
CA PRO A 159 8.82 14.76 -10.52
C PRO A 159 9.17 13.73 -11.61
N GLU A 160 10.22 13.96 -12.40
CA GLU A 160 10.71 13.01 -13.39
C GLU A 160 11.32 11.73 -12.79
N GLN A 161 11.66 11.72 -11.50
CA GLN A 161 12.20 10.56 -10.79
C GLN A 161 11.12 9.75 -10.06
N VAL A 162 9.96 10.34 -9.74
CA VAL A 162 8.87 9.68 -9.01
C VAL A 162 8.39 8.39 -9.71
N PRO A 163 8.21 8.34 -11.05
CA PRO A 163 7.83 7.10 -11.72
C PRO A 163 8.87 5.98 -11.56
N LEU A 164 10.17 6.32 -11.47
CA LEU A 164 11.23 5.34 -11.25
C LEU A 164 11.22 4.84 -9.80
N ALA A 165 11.00 5.74 -8.84
CA ALA A 165 10.83 5.39 -7.43
C ALA A 165 9.63 4.47 -7.21
N GLN A 166 8.47 4.78 -7.82
CA GLN A 166 7.28 3.92 -7.78
C GLN A 166 7.60 2.48 -8.20
N LYS A 167 8.23 2.30 -9.37
CA LYS A 167 8.60 0.98 -9.88
C LYS A 167 9.55 0.24 -8.96
N THR A 168 10.49 0.97 -8.35
CA THR A 168 11.44 0.43 -7.38
C THR A 168 10.72 -0.06 -6.12
N ILE A 169 9.82 0.76 -5.56
CA ILE A 169 9.02 0.41 -4.37
C ILE A 169 8.13 -0.81 -4.63
N ILE A 170 7.41 -0.82 -5.75
CA ILE A 170 6.53 -1.95 -6.11
C ILE A 170 7.34 -3.25 -6.30
N SER A 171 8.50 -3.16 -6.96
CA SER A 171 9.38 -4.33 -7.17
C SER A 171 9.95 -4.86 -5.85
N ALA A 172 10.38 -3.99 -4.95
CA ALA A 172 10.83 -4.39 -3.61
C ALA A 172 9.69 -5.04 -2.82
N ALA A 173 8.49 -4.45 -2.87
CA ALA A 173 7.31 -5.02 -2.21
C ALA A 173 6.97 -6.43 -2.74
N ALA A 174 7.10 -6.66 -4.05
CA ALA A 174 6.94 -7.98 -4.65
C ALA A 174 8.01 -8.98 -4.16
N ALA A 175 9.28 -8.57 -4.14
CA ALA A 175 10.39 -9.42 -3.67
C ALA A 175 10.24 -9.86 -2.20
N HIS A 176 9.68 -8.98 -1.35
CA HIS A 176 9.46 -9.23 0.08
C HIS A 176 8.07 -9.79 0.40
N ASN A 177 7.22 -10.05 -0.60
CA ASN A 177 5.82 -10.47 -0.43
C ASN A 177 4.96 -9.48 0.41
N VAL A 178 5.28 -8.19 0.37
CA VAL A 178 4.58 -7.09 1.05
C VAL A 178 3.54 -6.48 0.12
N MET A 179 2.30 -6.31 0.57
CA MET A 179 1.25 -5.68 -0.25
C MET A 179 1.61 -4.21 -0.55
N VAL A 180 1.29 -3.72 -1.75
CA VAL A 180 1.58 -2.33 -2.14
C VAL A 180 0.34 -1.59 -2.63
N ILE A 181 0.20 -0.34 -2.18
CA ILE A 181 -0.82 0.61 -2.59
C ILE A 181 -0.15 1.70 -3.43
N THR A 182 -0.64 1.97 -4.64
CA THR A 182 -0.26 3.17 -5.39
C THR A 182 -1.26 4.28 -5.12
N ALA A 183 -0.78 5.42 -4.61
CA ALA A 183 -1.62 6.46 -4.03
C ALA A 183 -1.37 7.85 -4.61
N THR A 184 -2.38 8.71 -4.41
CA THR A 184 -2.45 10.15 -4.74
C THR A 184 -2.41 10.47 -6.23
N GLN A 185 -3.17 11.48 -6.66
CA GLN A 185 -3.18 11.98 -8.04
C GLN A 185 -3.43 10.90 -9.12
N MET A 186 -4.22 9.88 -8.82
CA MET A 186 -4.51 8.79 -9.77
C MET A 186 -5.53 9.26 -10.83
N LEU A 187 -6.59 9.93 -10.38
CA LEU A 187 -7.64 10.50 -11.24
C LEU A 187 -7.97 11.93 -10.80
N GLU A 188 -6.96 12.71 -10.40
CA GLU A 188 -7.09 14.04 -9.75
C GLU A 188 -8.10 14.97 -10.43
N SER A 189 -8.11 15.03 -11.77
CA SER A 189 -9.03 15.89 -12.52
C SER A 189 -10.49 15.55 -12.24
N MET A 190 -10.78 14.33 -11.80
CA MET A 190 -12.13 13.88 -11.47
C MET A 190 -12.69 14.47 -10.17
N ILE A 191 -11.89 15.24 -9.42
CA ILE A 191 -12.42 16.11 -8.36
C ILE A 191 -13.45 17.09 -8.93
N HIS A 192 -13.19 17.64 -10.12
CA HIS A 192 -14.03 18.67 -10.77
C HIS A 192 -14.60 18.26 -12.13
N HIS A 193 -14.26 17.07 -12.63
CA HIS A 193 -14.69 16.62 -13.95
C HIS A 193 -15.26 15.19 -13.94
N PRO A 194 -16.31 14.89 -14.72
CA PRO A 194 -16.92 13.56 -14.74
C PRO A 194 -16.06 12.50 -15.47
N ARG A 195 -14.92 12.89 -16.07
CA ARG A 195 -14.01 11.99 -16.78
C ARG A 195 -12.56 12.42 -16.52
N PRO A 196 -11.63 11.45 -16.45
CA PRO A 196 -10.22 11.76 -16.31
C PRO A 196 -9.63 12.17 -17.66
N THR A 197 -8.44 12.74 -17.59
CA THR A 197 -7.55 12.90 -18.72
C THR A 197 -7.03 11.55 -19.23
N ARG A 198 -6.47 11.54 -20.44
CA ARG A 198 -5.78 10.35 -20.98
C ARG A 198 -4.50 10.03 -20.22
N ALA A 199 -3.85 11.05 -19.64
CA ALA A 199 -2.63 10.89 -18.86
C ALA A 199 -2.91 10.14 -17.56
N GLU A 200 -3.96 10.52 -16.85
CA GLU A 200 -4.40 9.84 -15.61
C GLU A 200 -4.84 8.40 -15.88
N ALA A 201 -5.63 8.16 -16.93
CA ALA A 201 -6.00 6.79 -17.30
C ALA A 201 -4.77 5.92 -17.63
N SER A 202 -3.76 6.49 -18.28
CA SER A 202 -2.48 5.83 -18.53
C SER A 202 -1.69 5.60 -17.23
N ASP A 203 -1.71 6.55 -16.30
CA ASP A 203 -1.01 6.45 -15.02
C ASP A 203 -1.56 5.30 -14.16
N VAL A 204 -2.89 5.22 -14.00
CA VAL A 204 -3.55 4.09 -13.33
C VAL A 204 -3.17 2.75 -13.97
N ALA A 205 -3.25 2.65 -15.31
CA ALA A 205 -2.89 1.44 -16.02
C ALA A 205 -1.41 1.05 -15.81
N ASN A 206 -0.49 2.03 -15.77
CA ASN A 206 0.93 1.76 -15.52
C ASN A 206 1.19 1.29 -14.10
N ALA A 207 0.49 1.81 -13.09
CA ALA A 207 0.59 1.28 -11.72
C ALA A 207 0.20 -0.20 -11.64
N ILE A 208 -0.79 -0.62 -12.42
CA ILE A 208 -1.22 -2.03 -12.52
C ILE A 208 -0.19 -2.87 -13.28
N PHE A 209 0.34 -2.38 -14.41
CA PHE A 209 1.43 -3.06 -15.12
C PHE A 209 2.68 -3.21 -14.25
N ASP A 210 2.97 -2.24 -13.39
CA ASP A 210 4.07 -2.31 -12.44
C ASP A 210 3.88 -3.39 -11.37
N GLY A 211 2.63 -3.84 -11.16
CA GLY A 211 2.30 -4.91 -10.24
C GLY A 211 1.72 -4.44 -8.91
N THR A 212 1.11 -3.26 -8.85
CA THR A 212 0.46 -2.78 -7.61
C THR A 212 -0.63 -3.74 -7.12
N ASP A 213 -0.82 -3.87 -5.80
CA ASP A 213 -1.91 -4.70 -5.25
C ASP A 213 -3.22 -3.91 -5.16
N ALA A 214 -3.13 -2.61 -4.91
CA ALA A 214 -4.27 -1.72 -4.81
C ALA A 214 -3.97 -0.33 -5.36
N VAL A 215 -5.02 0.32 -5.84
CA VAL A 215 -5.01 1.71 -6.33
C VAL A 215 -5.88 2.57 -5.42
N MET A 216 -5.41 3.76 -5.06
CA MET A 216 -6.08 4.61 -4.07
C MET A 216 -6.55 5.93 -4.68
N LEU A 217 -7.80 6.30 -4.39
CA LEU A 217 -8.35 7.64 -4.61
C LEU A 217 -8.24 8.44 -3.31
N SER A 218 -7.88 9.71 -3.44
CA SER A 218 -7.70 10.65 -2.32
C SER A 218 -8.80 11.73 -2.39
N GLY A 219 -8.47 12.92 -2.88
CA GLY A 219 -9.42 14.03 -3.01
C GLY A 219 -10.61 13.69 -3.91
N GLU A 220 -10.42 12.82 -4.90
CA GLU A 220 -11.44 12.41 -5.87
C GLU A 220 -12.71 11.85 -5.20
N THR A 221 -12.55 11.18 -4.05
CA THR A 221 -13.68 10.59 -3.30
C THR A 221 -13.98 11.30 -1.99
N ALA A 222 -12.98 11.92 -1.36
CA ALA A 222 -13.15 12.59 -0.08
C ALA A 222 -13.91 13.92 -0.20
N VAL A 223 -13.63 14.70 -1.25
CA VAL A 223 -14.18 16.05 -1.45
C VAL A 223 -14.66 16.31 -2.89
N GLY A 224 -14.45 15.36 -3.80
CA GLY A 224 -14.75 15.53 -5.23
C GLY A 224 -16.23 15.54 -5.58
N GLU A 225 -16.56 16.24 -6.67
CA GLU A 225 -17.91 16.38 -7.22
C GLU A 225 -18.42 15.09 -7.90
N PHE A 226 -17.50 14.19 -8.28
CA PHE A 226 -17.77 12.97 -9.06
C PHE A 226 -17.21 11.70 -8.40
N ALA A 227 -17.36 11.58 -7.07
CA ALA A 227 -16.77 10.50 -6.27
C ALA A 227 -17.16 9.09 -6.74
N VAL A 228 -18.44 8.86 -7.08
CA VAL A 228 -18.92 7.55 -7.55
C VAL A 228 -18.34 7.22 -8.92
N GLU A 229 -18.33 8.19 -9.82
CA GLU A 229 -17.78 8.06 -11.17
C GLU A 229 -16.27 7.82 -11.14
N ALA A 230 -15.55 8.42 -10.20
CA ALA A 230 -14.12 8.20 -10.00
C ALA A 230 -13.84 6.74 -9.61
N VAL A 231 -14.59 6.17 -8.67
CA VAL A 231 -14.49 4.75 -8.30
C VAL A 231 -14.82 3.83 -9.48
N GLN A 232 -15.92 4.11 -10.20
CA GLN A 232 -16.30 3.34 -11.39
C GLN A 232 -15.24 3.43 -12.49
N MET A 233 -14.62 4.59 -12.67
CA MET A 233 -13.58 4.79 -13.66
C MET A 233 -12.30 4.03 -13.29
N MET A 234 -11.88 4.13 -12.04
CA MET A 234 -10.75 3.35 -11.50
C MET A 234 -10.95 1.86 -11.76
N HIS A 235 -12.15 1.34 -11.45
CA HIS A 235 -12.51 -0.06 -11.70
C HIS A 235 -12.46 -0.43 -13.18
N ARG A 236 -13.04 0.40 -14.08
CA ARG A 236 -13.01 0.14 -15.52
C ARG A 236 -11.59 0.09 -16.07
N ILE A 237 -10.71 1.01 -15.66
CA ILE A 237 -9.31 1.02 -16.09
C ILE A 237 -8.61 -0.24 -15.59
N ALA A 238 -8.86 -0.64 -14.34
CA ALA A 238 -8.25 -1.82 -13.76
C ALA A 238 -8.61 -3.11 -14.53
N VAL A 239 -9.91 -3.38 -14.70
CA VAL A 239 -10.40 -4.55 -15.43
C VAL A 239 -9.88 -4.55 -16.88
N THR A 240 -9.96 -3.42 -17.58
CA THR A 240 -9.48 -3.32 -18.96
C THR A 240 -7.98 -3.62 -19.06
N THR A 241 -7.20 -3.17 -18.08
CA THR A 241 -5.74 -3.38 -18.04
C THR A 241 -5.42 -4.85 -17.77
N GLU A 242 -6.06 -5.46 -16.77
CA GLU A 242 -5.83 -6.85 -16.37
C GLU A 242 -6.27 -7.88 -17.44
N GLU A 243 -7.33 -7.59 -18.20
CA GLU A 243 -7.79 -8.43 -19.31
C GLU A 243 -6.86 -8.38 -20.54
N SER A 244 -5.97 -7.38 -20.62
CA SER A 244 -5.08 -7.19 -21.75
C SER A 244 -4.08 -8.34 -21.91
N ALA A 245 -3.72 -8.67 -23.16
CA ALA A 245 -2.65 -9.64 -23.44
C ALA A 245 -1.30 -9.19 -22.84
N ARG A 246 -1.04 -7.88 -22.87
CA ARG A 246 0.17 -7.27 -22.32
C ARG A 246 0.32 -7.52 -20.82
N TYR A 247 -0.75 -7.38 -20.04
CA TYR A 247 -0.70 -7.65 -18.60
C TYR A 247 -0.35 -9.12 -18.32
N ARG A 248 -0.99 -10.06 -19.04
CA ARG A 248 -0.70 -11.49 -18.91
C ARG A 248 0.76 -11.84 -19.22
N GLU A 249 1.30 -11.30 -20.31
CA GLU A 249 2.71 -11.50 -20.69
C GLU A 249 3.68 -10.94 -19.63
N GLN A 250 3.42 -9.73 -19.14
CA GLN A 250 4.27 -9.05 -18.17
C GLN A 250 4.20 -9.71 -16.79
N SER A 251 3.00 -10.06 -16.31
CA SER A 251 2.82 -10.79 -15.05
C SER A 251 3.56 -12.12 -15.09
N ASP A 252 3.48 -12.87 -16.20
CA ASP A 252 4.25 -14.10 -16.34
C ASP A 252 5.76 -13.89 -16.39
N ALA A 253 6.24 -12.82 -17.01
CA ALA A 253 7.66 -12.50 -17.04
C ALA A 253 8.19 -12.13 -15.65
N LEU A 254 7.51 -11.22 -14.94
CA LEU A 254 7.89 -10.77 -13.60
C LEU A 254 7.99 -11.95 -12.63
N HIS A 255 7.00 -12.82 -12.58
CA HIS A 255 7.00 -13.88 -11.58
C HIS A 255 7.94 -15.05 -11.95
N ARG A 256 8.33 -15.19 -13.21
CA ARG A 256 9.43 -16.11 -13.58
C ARG A 256 10.79 -15.62 -13.07
N THR A 257 11.02 -14.31 -13.02
CA THR A 257 12.31 -13.73 -12.60
C THR A 257 12.44 -13.60 -11.08
N HIS A 258 11.34 -13.49 -10.34
CA HIS A 258 11.37 -13.37 -8.88
C HIS A 258 11.71 -14.69 -8.15
N HIS A 259 11.73 -15.83 -8.86
CA HIS A 259 12.04 -17.15 -8.29
C HIS A 259 13.39 -17.74 -8.76
N VAL A 260 14.37 -16.90 -9.12
CA VAL A 260 15.70 -17.36 -9.59
C VAL A 260 16.59 -17.91 -8.45
N GLY A 261 16.05 -18.07 -7.22
CA GLY A 261 16.74 -18.64 -6.06
C GLY A 261 15.99 -19.83 -5.41
N LYS A 262 16.62 -20.48 -4.42
CA LYS A 262 15.92 -21.47 -3.57
C LYS A 262 14.87 -20.75 -2.75
N ILE A 263 13.60 -21.11 -2.93
CA ILE A 263 12.52 -20.72 -2.01
C ILE A 263 12.84 -21.35 -0.64
N ALA A 264 13.16 -20.52 0.35
CA ALA A 264 13.53 -20.99 1.69
C ALA A 264 12.30 -21.43 2.52
N ASP A 265 11.11 -20.93 2.18
CA ASP A 265 9.87 -21.15 2.92
C ASP A 265 8.94 -22.14 2.19
N SER A 266 8.56 -23.23 2.85
CA SER A 266 7.63 -24.22 2.31
C SER A 266 6.28 -23.61 1.90
N SER A 267 5.84 -22.55 2.59
CA SER A 267 4.59 -21.86 2.31
C SER A 267 4.61 -21.19 0.94
N GLN A 268 5.72 -20.54 0.61
CA GLN A 268 5.94 -19.91 -0.69
C GLN A 268 6.03 -20.96 -1.80
N ALA A 269 6.70 -22.09 -1.54
CA ALA A 269 6.81 -23.17 -2.53
C ALA A 269 5.43 -23.76 -2.87
N ILE A 270 4.54 -23.89 -1.88
CA ILE A 270 3.18 -24.39 -2.08
C ILE A 270 2.31 -23.38 -2.82
N SER A 271 2.43 -22.09 -2.47
CA SER A 271 1.74 -21.02 -3.19
C SER A 271 2.14 -20.99 -4.68
N HIS A 272 3.43 -21.10 -4.96
CA HIS A 272 3.96 -21.16 -6.32
C HIS A 272 3.47 -22.42 -7.07
N ALA A 273 3.39 -23.56 -6.38
CA ALA A 273 2.82 -24.78 -6.92
C ALA A 273 1.33 -24.60 -7.26
N ALA A 274 0.56 -23.87 -6.43
CA ALA A 274 -0.84 -23.56 -6.70
C ALA A 274 -1.01 -22.72 -7.97
N ARG A 275 -0.18 -21.67 -8.15
CA ARG A 275 -0.13 -20.89 -9.40
C ARG A 275 0.19 -21.79 -10.59
N THR A 276 1.19 -22.65 -10.46
CA THR A 276 1.63 -23.56 -11.53
C THR A 276 0.54 -24.54 -11.95
N ILE A 277 -0.17 -25.14 -10.98
CA ILE A 277 -1.32 -26.00 -11.25
C ILE A 277 -2.43 -25.20 -11.95
N ALA A 278 -2.75 -24.00 -11.47
CA ALA A 278 -3.79 -23.17 -12.08
C ALA A 278 -3.48 -22.69 -13.50
N ARG A 279 -2.20 -22.65 -13.89
CA ARG A 279 -1.77 -22.40 -15.27
C ARG A 279 -1.82 -23.62 -16.17
N THR A 280 -1.65 -24.80 -15.59
CA THR A 280 -1.46 -26.05 -16.34
C THR A 280 -2.77 -26.81 -16.51
N LEU A 281 -3.64 -26.75 -15.51
CA LEU A 281 -4.97 -27.35 -15.51
C LEU A 281 -6.03 -26.26 -15.70
N ASP A 282 -7.12 -26.63 -16.35
CA ASP A 282 -8.33 -25.81 -16.41
C ASP A 282 -9.02 -25.87 -15.04
N VAL A 283 -8.61 -24.96 -14.14
CA VAL A 283 -9.21 -24.80 -12.82
C VAL A 283 -9.96 -23.49 -12.77
N ARG A 284 -11.10 -23.50 -12.09
CA ARG A 284 -11.97 -22.34 -11.96
C ARG A 284 -11.42 -21.29 -11.00
N ALA A 285 -10.76 -21.72 -9.94
CA ALA A 285 -10.27 -20.84 -8.88
C ALA A 285 -9.20 -21.51 -7.99
N ILE A 286 -8.47 -20.68 -7.23
CA ILE A 286 -7.69 -21.11 -6.07
C ILE A 286 -8.45 -20.74 -4.80
N VAL A 287 -8.60 -21.69 -3.89
CA VAL A 287 -9.20 -21.49 -2.57
C VAL A 287 -8.11 -21.57 -1.50
N ALA A 288 -7.91 -20.47 -0.80
CA ALA A 288 -6.90 -20.33 0.25
C ALA A 288 -7.57 -20.27 1.62
N PHE A 289 -7.31 -21.25 2.47
CA PHE A 289 -7.76 -21.24 3.86
C PHE A 289 -6.75 -20.52 4.73
N THR A 290 -7.21 -19.52 5.50
CA THR A 290 -6.29 -18.68 6.26
C THR A 290 -6.91 -18.13 7.55
N GLN A 291 -6.17 -18.20 8.64
CA GLN A 291 -6.56 -17.60 9.92
C GLN A 291 -5.86 -16.26 10.19
N SER A 292 -4.75 -15.98 9.53
CA SER A 292 -3.99 -14.72 9.67
C SER A 292 -3.97 -13.87 8.39
N GLY A 293 -4.40 -14.44 7.26
CA GLY A 293 -4.25 -13.84 5.93
C GLY A 293 -2.98 -14.27 5.20
N TYR A 294 -2.01 -14.88 5.90
CA TYR A 294 -0.69 -15.20 5.35
C TYR A 294 -0.72 -16.07 4.09
N THR A 295 -1.49 -17.17 4.10
CA THR A 295 -1.66 -18.04 2.92
C THR A 295 -2.23 -17.29 1.73
N ALA A 296 -3.29 -16.51 1.94
CA ALA A 296 -3.92 -15.74 0.87
C ALA A 296 -2.99 -14.64 0.33
N ARG A 297 -2.15 -14.03 1.19
CA ARG A 297 -1.12 -13.08 0.78
C ARG A 297 -0.13 -13.70 -0.20
N LEU A 298 0.39 -14.88 0.13
CA LEU A 298 1.35 -15.57 -0.73
C LEU A 298 0.72 -15.92 -2.09
N VAL A 299 -0.49 -16.48 -2.09
CA VAL A 299 -1.22 -16.82 -3.32
C VAL A 299 -1.48 -15.57 -4.15
N SER A 300 -1.85 -14.46 -3.51
CA SER A 300 -2.05 -13.16 -4.16
C SER A 300 -0.77 -12.60 -4.80
N LYS A 301 0.37 -12.70 -4.09
CA LYS A 301 1.69 -12.30 -4.60
C LYS A 301 2.18 -13.17 -5.74
N ASP A 302 1.77 -14.43 -5.77
CA ASP A 302 2.02 -15.30 -6.92
C ASP A 302 1.11 -14.99 -8.12
N ARG A 303 0.26 -13.94 -8.10
CA ARG A 303 -0.53 -13.46 -9.25
C ARG A 303 -1.10 -14.57 -10.17
N PRO A 304 -1.87 -15.54 -9.64
CA PRO A 304 -2.46 -16.61 -10.44
C PRO A 304 -3.45 -16.04 -11.47
N PRO A 305 -3.61 -16.71 -12.64
CA PRO A 305 -4.51 -16.24 -13.70
C PRO A 305 -6.00 -16.53 -13.41
N VAL A 306 -6.32 -17.03 -12.22
CA VAL A 306 -7.67 -17.40 -11.79
C VAL A 306 -8.03 -16.68 -10.48
N PRO A 307 -9.32 -16.46 -10.20
CA PRO A 307 -9.76 -15.85 -8.95
C PRO A 307 -9.23 -16.58 -7.70
N ILE A 308 -8.96 -15.81 -6.65
CA ILE A 308 -8.57 -16.34 -5.34
C ILE A 308 -9.74 -16.17 -4.37
N PHE A 309 -10.24 -17.26 -3.81
CA PHE A 309 -11.24 -17.24 -2.75
C PHE A 309 -10.56 -17.54 -1.42
N ALA A 310 -10.54 -16.57 -0.52
CA ALA A 310 -9.90 -16.73 0.78
C ALA A 310 -10.95 -17.01 1.86
N LEU A 311 -10.89 -18.19 2.48
CA LEU A 311 -11.82 -18.59 3.53
C LEU A 311 -11.15 -18.39 4.88
N THR A 312 -11.82 -17.66 5.77
CA THR A 312 -11.31 -17.34 7.10
C THR A 312 -12.43 -17.31 8.14
N PRO A 313 -12.18 -17.78 9.37
CA PRO A 313 -13.13 -17.61 10.47
C PRO A 313 -13.06 -16.23 11.12
N GLU A 314 -12.06 -15.42 10.80
CA GLU A 314 -11.78 -14.15 11.46
C GLU A 314 -12.29 -12.96 10.62
N GLN A 315 -13.27 -12.22 11.15
CA GLN A 315 -13.87 -11.08 10.44
C GLN A 315 -12.85 -9.98 10.11
N SER A 316 -11.93 -9.69 11.02
CA SER A 316 -10.85 -8.71 10.81
C SER A 316 -9.91 -9.13 9.70
N VAL A 317 -9.62 -10.43 9.57
CA VAL A 317 -8.79 -10.95 8.48
C VAL A 317 -9.52 -10.82 7.16
N ALA A 318 -10.82 -11.13 7.09
CA ALA A 318 -11.60 -10.95 5.86
C ALA A 318 -11.58 -9.50 5.36
N ARG A 319 -11.69 -8.51 6.26
CA ARG A 319 -11.60 -7.09 5.89
C ARG A 319 -10.21 -6.73 5.36
N ARG A 320 -9.15 -7.20 6.02
CA ARG A 320 -7.75 -6.97 5.57
C ARG A 320 -7.48 -7.59 4.20
N LEU A 321 -8.03 -8.77 3.94
CA LEU A 321 -7.89 -9.48 2.66
C LEU A 321 -8.52 -8.75 1.48
N SER A 322 -9.47 -7.82 1.71
CA SER A 322 -10.03 -6.99 0.64
C SER A 322 -9.00 -6.05 0.00
N LEU A 323 -7.86 -5.81 0.64
CA LEU A 323 -6.74 -5.07 0.06
C LEU A 323 -5.89 -5.93 -0.88
N TYR A 324 -5.95 -7.26 -0.76
CA TYR A 324 -5.00 -8.15 -1.42
C TYR A 324 -5.45 -8.37 -2.88
N TRP A 325 -4.50 -8.25 -3.80
CA TRP A 325 -4.79 -8.39 -5.22
C TRP A 325 -5.47 -9.72 -5.55
N GLY A 326 -6.56 -9.67 -6.32
CA GLY A 326 -7.25 -10.86 -6.82
C GLY A 326 -7.95 -11.70 -5.74
N VAL A 327 -7.95 -11.28 -4.48
CA VAL A 327 -8.55 -12.01 -3.36
C VAL A 327 -9.98 -11.55 -3.11
N LYS A 328 -10.91 -12.49 -3.11
CA LYS A 328 -12.27 -12.32 -2.60
C LYS A 328 -12.43 -13.11 -1.29
N PRO A 329 -12.57 -12.44 -0.13
CA PRO A 329 -12.68 -13.10 1.16
C PRO A 329 -14.09 -13.63 1.41
N PHE A 330 -14.18 -14.76 2.12
CA PHE A 330 -15.41 -15.37 2.61
C PHE A 330 -15.25 -15.76 4.08
N ILE A 331 -16.25 -15.43 4.89
CA ILE A 331 -16.31 -15.86 6.29
C ILE A 331 -16.80 -17.31 6.35
N CYS A 332 -16.09 -18.15 7.09
CA CYS A 332 -16.48 -19.54 7.35
C CYS A 332 -16.48 -19.83 8.86
N PRO A 333 -17.21 -20.84 9.36
CA PRO A 333 -17.04 -21.29 10.73
C PRO A 333 -15.64 -21.87 10.95
N SER A 334 -15.23 -21.98 12.22
CA SER A 334 -14.03 -22.75 12.58
C SER A 334 -14.27 -24.22 12.31
N ILE A 335 -13.39 -24.86 11.53
CA ILE A 335 -13.51 -26.26 11.14
C ILE A 335 -12.15 -26.94 11.38
N ASP A 336 -12.18 -28.08 12.07
CA ASP A 336 -10.95 -28.77 12.50
C ASP A 336 -10.49 -29.86 11.52
N ARG A 337 -11.42 -30.38 10.70
CA ARG A 337 -11.18 -31.48 9.76
C ARG A 337 -11.17 -30.98 8.32
N LEU A 338 -10.17 -31.43 7.56
CA LEU A 338 -9.99 -31.04 6.16
C LEU A 338 -11.17 -31.48 5.26
N ASP A 339 -11.76 -32.64 5.54
CA ASP A 339 -12.90 -33.14 4.76
C ASP A 339 -14.15 -32.28 4.97
N ASP A 340 -14.47 -31.94 6.22
CA ASP A 340 -15.61 -31.09 6.57
C ASP A 340 -15.44 -29.69 5.96
N LEU A 341 -14.20 -29.17 5.95
CA LEU A 341 -13.84 -27.92 5.33
C LEU A 341 -14.04 -27.96 3.81
N THR A 342 -13.65 -29.07 3.18
CA THR A 342 -13.83 -29.30 1.75
C THR A 342 -15.33 -29.26 1.39
N SER A 343 -16.17 -29.99 2.14
CA SER A 343 -17.61 -30.03 1.90
C SER A 343 -18.28 -28.67 2.14
N TYR A 344 -17.92 -27.97 3.21
CA TYR A 344 -18.43 -26.63 3.49
C TYR A 344 -18.08 -25.64 2.36
N MET A 345 -16.82 -25.62 1.95
CA MET A 345 -16.33 -24.78 0.86
C MET A 345 -17.05 -25.05 -0.46
N GLN A 346 -17.24 -26.32 -0.83
CA GLN A 346 -17.95 -26.68 -2.07
C GLN A 346 -19.37 -26.14 -2.08
N ASN A 347 -20.10 -26.27 -0.97
CA ASN A 347 -21.48 -25.76 -0.88
C ASN A 347 -21.50 -24.23 -0.93
N MET A 348 -20.67 -23.58 -0.12
CA MET A 348 -20.58 -22.11 -0.06
C MET A 348 -20.25 -21.51 -1.42
N LEU A 349 -19.24 -22.04 -2.13
CA LEU A 349 -18.85 -21.50 -3.43
C LEU A 349 -19.91 -21.72 -4.51
N LYS A 350 -20.70 -22.79 -4.43
CA LYS A 350 -21.86 -23.00 -5.33
C LYS A 350 -22.99 -22.01 -5.03
N GLU A 351 -23.32 -21.83 -3.74
CA GLU A 351 -24.36 -20.88 -3.31
C GLU A 351 -24.04 -19.44 -3.73
N HIS A 352 -22.75 -19.07 -3.73
CA HIS A 352 -22.27 -17.77 -4.20
C HIS A 352 -21.98 -17.71 -5.71
N GLU A 353 -22.38 -18.72 -6.49
CA GLU A 353 -22.20 -18.81 -7.95
C GLU A 353 -20.74 -18.62 -8.40
N CYS A 354 -19.79 -18.95 -7.52
CA CYS A 354 -18.36 -18.84 -7.80
C CYS A 354 -17.83 -20.05 -8.58
N VAL A 355 -18.46 -21.21 -8.39
CA VAL A 355 -18.16 -22.49 -9.07
C VAL A 355 -19.44 -23.23 -9.41
N GLN A 356 -19.38 -24.13 -10.39
CA GLN A 356 -20.47 -25.03 -10.80
C GLN A 356 -20.03 -26.51 -10.76
N SER A 357 -20.99 -27.43 -10.79
CA SER A 357 -20.71 -28.87 -10.89
C SER A 357 -19.87 -29.19 -12.11
N GLY A 358 -18.82 -29.99 -11.92
CA GLY A 358 -17.83 -30.32 -12.95
C GLY A 358 -16.62 -29.39 -13.00
N ASP A 359 -16.66 -28.23 -12.32
CA ASP A 359 -15.47 -27.39 -12.18
C ASP A 359 -14.39 -28.09 -11.35
N ARG A 360 -13.14 -27.69 -11.58
CA ARG A 360 -11.99 -28.06 -10.75
C ARG A 360 -11.44 -26.85 -10.02
N ILE A 361 -11.03 -27.00 -8.78
CA ILE A 361 -10.37 -25.95 -8.00
C ILE A 361 -9.08 -26.46 -7.37
N VAL A 362 -8.21 -25.52 -7.02
CA VAL A 362 -7.01 -25.80 -6.21
C VAL A 362 -7.24 -25.27 -4.81
N MET A 363 -7.13 -26.13 -3.81
CA MET A 363 -7.28 -25.81 -2.40
C MET A 363 -5.91 -25.80 -1.72
N THR A 364 -5.62 -24.79 -0.90
CA THR A 364 -4.36 -24.66 -0.15
C THR A 364 -4.58 -24.07 1.24
N GLY A 365 -3.71 -24.38 2.20
CA GLY A 365 -3.81 -23.93 3.58
C GLY A 365 -2.74 -24.52 4.50
N GLY A 366 -2.86 -24.25 5.80
CA GLY A 366 -2.08 -24.89 6.86
C GLY A 366 -2.85 -26.02 7.54
N HIS A 367 -2.20 -27.16 7.78
CA HIS A 367 -2.75 -28.30 8.52
C HIS A 367 -1.82 -28.69 9.68
N PRO A 368 -2.31 -28.99 10.90
CA PRO A 368 -3.73 -29.01 11.30
C PRO A 368 -4.38 -27.62 11.30
N LEU A 369 -5.64 -27.54 10.87
CA LEU A 369 -6.37 -26.28 10.65
C LEU A 369 -6.44 -25.35 11.89
N PRO A 370 -6.59 -25.86 13.12
CA PRO A 370 -6.65 -25.01 14.32
C PRO A 370 -5.29 -24.41 14.70
N ALA A 371 -4.20 -25.03 14.26
CA ALA A 371 -2.89 -24.44 14.44
C ALA A 371 -2.79 -23.30 13.42
N ARG A 372 -2.61 -22.07 13.90
CA ARG A 372 -2.23 -20.87 13.10
C ARG A 372 -0.83 -21.04 12.50
N GLY A 373 -0.61 -22.15 11.79
CA GLY A 373 0.65 -22.63 11.28
C GLY A 373 0.89 -22.21 9.83
N ALA A 374 2.09 -22.51 9.36
CA ALA A 374 2.52 -22.26 7.99
C ALA A 374 1.65 -23.03 6.98
N THR A 375 1.54 -22.48 5.77
CA THR A 375 0.89 -23.16 4.64
C THR A 375 1.70 -24.41 4.29
N ASN A 376 1.08 -25.59 4.29
CA ASN A 376 1.80 -26.86 4.15
C ASN A 376 1.09 -27.93 3.31
N PHE A 377 -0.09 -27.64 2.74
CA PHE A 377 -0.75 -28.58 1.82
C PHE A 377 -1.34 -27.89 0.59
N ILE A 378 -1.51 -28.71 -0.46
CA ILE A 378 -2.23 -28.35 -1.68
C ILE A 378 -3.06 -29.56 -2.14
N LYS A 379 -4.29 -29.32 -2.57
CA LYS A 379 -5.24 -30.35 -2.99
C LYS A 379 -6.01 -29.89 -4.23
N ILE A 380 -6.09 -30.74 -5.24
CA ILE A 380 -7.00 -30.53 -6.37
C ILE A 380 -8.35 -31.14 -5.99
N VAL A 381 -9.43 -30.37 -6.16
CA VAL A 381 -10.79 -30.77 -5.79
C VAL A 381 -11.70 -30.58 -6.99
N ASP A 382 -12.41 -31.64 -7.38
CA ASP A 382 -13.49 -31.55 -8.36
C ASP A 382 -14.80 -31.19 -7.63
N ILE A 383 -15.59 -30.30 -8.23
CA ILE A 383 -16.86 -29.84 -7.69
C ILE A 383 -17.96 -30.83 -8.10
N PRO A 384 -18.65 -31.48 -7.12
CA PRO A 384 -19.59 -32.57 -7.40
C PRO A 384 -20.86 -32.13 -8.11
#